data_AF-A0A7S0V6G3-F1
#
_entry.id   AF-A0A7S0V6G3-F1
#
_cell.length_a   1.000
_cell.length_b   1.000
_cell.length_c   1.000
_cell.angle_alpha   90.00
_cell.angle_beta   90.00
_cell.angle_gamma   90.00
#
_symmetry.space_group_name_H-M   'P 1'
#
loop_
_entity.id
_entity.type
_entity.pdbx_description
1 polymer ?
#
loop_
_entity_poly.entity_id
_entity_poly.type
_entity_poly.pdbx_seq_one_letter_code
_entity_poly.pdbx_strand_id
1 'polypeptide(L)'
;GISAFQRRQAVRNTWKRHVPDNSVFVFLMDNVTDVTEEAHTYGDVHFLSTKEEGQAVQFGMKYLEYVRWAEREFQYSWLAVVDDDCFVCMEKVLAEMQSLTAHGIKSV
;
A
#
# COMPACT_ATOMS: atom_id res chain seq x y z
N GLY A 1 23.17 3.75 0.82
CA GLY A 1 21.87 3.95 0.14
C GLY A 1 20.86 4.46 1.16
N ILE A 2 19.72 4.97 0.69
CA ILE A 2 18.58 5.35 1.55
C ILE A 2 18.00 4.08 2.17
N SER A 3 17.72 4.08 3.48
CA SER A 3 17.14 2.92 4.16
C SER A 3 15.65 2.77 3.86
N ALA A 4 15.10 1.57 4.01
CA ALA A 4 13.66 1.33 3.83
C ALA A 4 12.82 2.18 4.81
N PHE A 5 13.29 2.37 6.05
CA PHE A 5 12.66 3.29 7.01
C PHE A 5 12.62 4.73 6.49
N GLN A 6 13.75 5.22 5.94
CA GLN A 6 13.80 6.58 5.39
C GLN A 6 12.85 6.76 4.20
N ARG A 7 12.68 5.73 3.35
CA ARG A 7 11.70 5.76 2.26
C ARG A 7 10.27 5.86 2.77
N ARG A 8 9.87 4.98 3.70
CA ARG A 8 8.54 5.05 4.34
C ARG A 8 8.30 6.38 5.04
N GLN A 9 9.31 6.92 5.72
CA GLN A 9 9.20 8.23 6.36
C GLN A 9 9.03 9.36 5.33
N ALA A 10 9.71 9.29 4.18
CA ALA A 10 9.52 10.24 3.09
C ALA A 10 8.09 10.17 2.53
N VAL A 11 7.55 8.97 2.32
CA VAL A 11 6.16 8.76 1.92
C VAL A 11 5.18 9.39 2.93
N ARG A 12 5.36 9.10 4.24
CA ARG A 12 4.56 9.70 5.32
C ARG A 12 4.62 11.23 5.35
N ASN A 13 5.78 11.79 5.02
CA ASN A 13 6.01 13.22 5.03
C ASN A 13 5.56 13.94 3.74
N THR A 14 5.23 13.18 2.69
CA THR A 14 4.87 13.72 1.38
C THR A 14 3.48 13.25 0.97
N TRP A 15 3.38 12.41 -0.06
CA TRP A 15 2.13 12.12 -0.76
C TRP A 15 1.11 11.34 0.07
N LYS A 16 1.53 10.60 1.10
CA LYS A 16 0.58 9.95 2.04
C LYS A 16 -0.39 10.96 2.65
N ARG A 17 0.04 12.19 2.90
CA ARG A 17 -0.79 13.25 3.51
C ARG A 17 -1.97 13.68 2.64
N HIS A 18 -1.96 13.31 1.36
CA HIS A 18 -3.01 13.60 0.40
C HIS A 18 -3.88 12.37 0.11
N VAL A 19 -3.69 11.26 0.84
CA VAL A 19 -4.58 10.11 0.81
C VAL A 19 -5.88 10.47 1.56
N PRO A 20 -7.07 10.22 1.00
CA PRO A 20 -8.34 10.59 1.65
C PRO A 20 -8.55 9.88 2.99
N ASP A 21 -9.18 10.57 3.94
CA ASP A 21 -9.45 10.03 5.29
C ASP A 21 -10.34 8.77 5.30
N ASN A 22 -11.17 8.59 4.26
CA ASN A 22 -12.00 7.41 4.09
C ASN A 22 -11.29 6.25 3.36
N SER A 23 -9.96 6.33 3.19
CA SER A 23 -9.14 5.29 2.58
C SER A 23 -8.30 4.58 3.64
N VAL A 24 -7.94 3.32 3.35
CA VAL A 24 -6.97 2.57 4.15
C VAL A 24 -5.61 2.65 3.47
N PHE A 25 -4.58 3.05 4.22
CA PHE A 25 -3.20 3.06 3.76
C PHE A 25 -2.36 2.14 4.65
N VAL A 26 -1.58 1.26 4.03
CA VAL A 26 -0.68 0.33 4.73
C VAL A 26 0.62 0.13 3.95
N PHE A 27 1.73 0.10 4.68
CA PHE A 27 2.98 -0.48 4.20
C PHE A 27 2.95 -1.99 4.42
N LEU A 28 3.22 -2.74 3.36
CA LEU A 28 3.32 -4.19 3.42
C LEU A 28 4.76 -4.58 3.72
N MET A 29 4.93 -5.48 4.68
CA MET A 29 6.24 -5.97 5.11
C MET A 29 6.20 -7.49 5.20
N ASP A 30 7.32 -8.15 4.89
CA ASP A 30 7.39 -9.61 4.91
C ASP A 30 7.54 -10.18 6.32
N ASN A 31 8.26 -9.50 7.24
CA ASN A 31 8.61 -10.06 8.54
C ASN A 31 8.44 -9.06 9.69
N VAL A 32 7.93 -9.53 10.83
CA VAL A 32 7.62 -8.74 12.04
C VAL A 32 8.85 -8.11 12.68
N THR A 33 10.02 -8.73 12.52
CA THR A 33 11.25 -8.41 13.26
C THR A 33 11.90 -7.09 12.85
N ASP A 34 11.61 -6.60 11.65
CA ASP A 34 12.44 -5.55 11.07
C ASP A 34 11.94 -4.13 11.37
N VAL A 35 10.70 -3.99 11.84
CA VAL A 35 10.03 -2.67 12.00
C VAL A 35 9.01 -2.64 13.14
N THR A 36 9.13 -3.49 14.17
CA THR A 36 8.09 -3.59 15.22
C THR A 36 7.82 -2.26 15.94
N GLU A 37 8.86 -1.51 16.31
CA GLU A 37 8.72 -0.20 16.97
C GLU A 37 8.08 0.85 16.04
N GLU A 38 8.46 0.85 14.76
CA GLU A 38 7.85 1.71 13.75
C GLU A 38 6.36 1.37 13.56
N ALA A 39 6.02 0.09 13.47
CA ALA A 39 4.65 -0.38 13.32
C ALA A 39 3.79 0.05 14.53
N HIS A 40 4.32 -0.07 15.75
CA HIS A 40 3.64 0.43 16.95
C HIS A 40 3.48 1.94 16.95
N THR A 41 4.47 2.68 16.45
CA THR A 41 4.47 4.15 16.46
C THR A 41 3.46 4.73 15.46
N TYR A 42 3.42 4.19 14.25
CA TYR A 42 2.64 4.79 13.15
C TYR A 42 1.33 4.07 12.83
N GLY A 43 1.17 2.80 13.23
CA GLY A 43 -0.04 2.01 12.99
C GLY A 43 -0.34 1.75 11.51
N ASP A 44 0.61 1.99 10.62
CA ASP A 44 0.43 1.94 9.15
C ASP A 44 1.24 0.81 8.50
N VAL A 45 1.55 -0.25 9.25
CA VAL A 45 2.33 -1.40 8.77
C VAL A 45 1.52 -2.68 8.92
N HIS A 46 1.46 -3.48 7.86
CA HIS A 46 0.91 -4.82 7.87
C HIS A 46 1.98 -5.84 7.48
N PHE A 47 2.10 -6.90 8.29
CA PHE A 47 3.05 -7.98 8.04
C PHE A 47 2.36 -9.14 7.34
N LEU A 48 2.78 -9.42 6.11
CA LEU A 48 2.40 -10.63 5.41
C LEU A 48 3.14 -11.79 6.06
N SER A 49 2.42 -12.73 6.68
CA SER A 49 3.03 -13.94 7.28
C SER A 49 3.41 -14.97 6.20
N THR A 50 4.15 -14.51 5.18
CA THR A 50 4.51 -15.29 4.00
C THR A 50 5.81 -16.03 4.21
N LYS A 51 5.90 -17.25 3.68
CA LYS A 51 7.16 -18.03 3.64
C LYS A 51 7.91 -17.83 2.32
N GLU A 52 7.37 -17.01 1.43
CA GLU A 52 7.94 -16.78 0.10
C GLU A 52 9.18 -15.87 0.23
N GLU A 53 10.35 -16.38 -0.14
CA GLU A 53 11.60 -15.63 -0.21
C GLU A 53 12.09 -15.63 -1.66
N GLY A 54 12.23 -14.45 -2.27
CA GLY A 54 12.78 -14.32 -3.63
C GLY A 54 12.12 -13.27 -4.52
N GLN A 55 12.54 -13.26 -5.78
CA GLN A 55 12.05 -12.36 -6.84
C GLN A 55 11.13 -13.11 -7.82
N ALA A 56 10.53 -12.41 -8.79
CA ALA A 56 9.71 -12.99 -9.85
C ALA A 56 8.45 -13.74 -9.35
N VAL A 57 8.41 -15.08 -9.42
CA VAL A 57 7.22 -15.87 -9.07
C VAL A 57 6.86 -15.68 -7.60
N GLN A 58 7.86 -15.68 -6.72
CA GLN A 58 7.68 -15.46 -5.30
C GLN A 58 7.12 -14.06 -5.01
N PHE A 59 7.54 -13.04 -5.77
CA PHE A 59 6.96 -11.70 -5.67
C PHE A 59 5.48 -11.67 -6.08
N GLY A 60 5.13 -12.37 -7.17
CA GLY A 60 3.74 -12.52 -7.60
C GLY A 60 2.87 -13.21 -6.55
N MET A 61 3.41 -14.21 -5.85
CA MET A 61 2.71 -14.89 -4.75
C MET A 61 2.49 -13.97 -3.56
N LYS A 62 3.49 -13.14 -3.18
CA LYS A 62 3.33 -12.12 -2.13
C LYS A 62 2.24 -11.11 -2.49
N TYR A 63 2.22 -10.65 -3.73
CA TYR A 63 1.17 -9.75 -4.21
C TYR A 63 -0.22 -10.40 -4.12
N LEU A 64 -0.35 -11.67 -4.49
CA LEU A 64 -1.61 -12.41 -4.37
C LEU A 64 -2.05 -12.54 -2.90
N GLU A 65 -1.13 -12.81 -1.98
CA GLU A 65 -1.43 -12.87 -0.55
C GLU A 65 -1.89 -11.52 0.00
N TYR A 66 -1.27 -10.43 -0.44
CA TYR A 66 -1.73 -9.08 -0.14
C TYR A 66 -3.16 -8.84 -0.61
N VAL A 67 -3.47 -9.12 -1.88
CA VAL A 67 -4.82 -8.90 -2.42
C VAL A 67 -5.83 -9.75 -1.63
N ARG A 68 -5.51 -11.03 -1.36
CA ARG A 68 -6.37 -11.90 -0.56
C ARG A 68 -6.59 -11.40 0.86
N TRP A 69 -5.59 -10.77 1.47
CA TRP A 69 -5.75 -10.16 2.78
C TRP A 69 -6.66 -8.92 2.70
N ALA A 70 -6.41 -8.03 1.74
CA ALA A 70 -7.21 -6.82 1.55
C ALA A 70 -8.70 -7.15 1.31
N GLU A 71 -8.99 -8.13 0.46
CA GLU A 71 -10.36 -8.61 0.16
C GLU A 71 -11.07 -9.22 1.39
N ARG A 72 -10.33 -9.76 2.37
CA ARG A 72 -10.93 -10.31 3.59
C ARG A 72 -11.22 -9.24 4.63
N GLU A 73 -10.33 -8.26 4.77
CA GLU A 73 -10.38 -7.28 5.86
C GLU A 73 -11.21 -6.05 5.51
N PHE A 74 -11.32 -5.70 4.23
CA PHE A 74 -11.88 -4.42 3.80
C PHE A 74 -12.94 -4.58 2.73
N GLN A 75 -13.90 -3.66 2.73
CA GLN A 75 -14.76 -3.40 1.59
C GLN A 75 -14.28 -2.13 0.91
N TYR A 76 -13.66 -2.27 -0.25
CA TYR A 76 -13.16 -1.15 -1.04
C TYR A 76 -13.73 -1.19 -2.46
N SER A 77 -13.77 -0.02 -3.11
CA SER A 77 -14.06 0.06 -4.56
C SER A 77 -12.80 0.07 -5.41
N TRP A 78 -11.66 0.42 -4.81
CA TRP A 78 -10.39 0.55 -5.54
C TRP A 78 -9.24 0.05 -4.68
N LEU A 79 -8.33 -0.69 -5.31
CA LEU A 79 -7.08 -1.13 -4.74
C LEU A 79 -5.93 -0.50 -5.52
N ALA A 80 -5.01 0.15 -4.83
CA ALA A 80 -3.81 0.72 -5.44
C ALA A 80 -2.57 0.17 -4.72
N VAL A 81 -1.60 -0.29 -5.50
CA VAL A 81 -0.32 -0.81 -5.01
C VAL A 81 0.80 -0.02 -5.65
N VAL A 82 1.72 0.45 -4.80
CA VAL A 82 2.80 1.35 -5.20
C VAL A 82 4.05 0.99 -4.39
N ASP A 83 5.20 0.99 -5.05
CA ASP A 83 6.49 0.77 -4.39
C ASP A 83 6.91 1.96 -3.51
N ASP A 84 7.72 1.69 -2.48
CA ASP A 84 8.13 2.69 -1.48
C ASP A 84 9.16 3.73 -2.00
N ASP A 85 9.66 3.55 -3.23
CA ASP A 85 10.58 4.45 -3.93
C ASP A 85 9.88 5.31 -5.00
N CYS A 86 8.56 5.24 -5.10
CA CYS A 86 7.75 6.05 -6.01
C CYS A 86 7.17 7.30 -5.34
N PHE A 87 6.98 8.35 -6.14
CA PHE A 87 6.18 9.52 -5.76
C PHE A 87 4.81 9.45 -6.45
N VAL A 88 3.73 9.63 -5.67
CA VAL A 88 2.36 9.60 -6.19
C VAL A 88 1.73 10.98 -6.07
N CYS A 89 1.28 11.54 -7.19
CA CYS A 89 0.45 12.75 -7.16
C CYS A 89 -1.01 12.35 -6.84
N MET A 90 -1.34 12.19 -5.57
CA MET A 90 -2.66 11.69 -5.12
C MET A 90 -3.81 12.56 -5.64
N GLU A 91 -3.65 13.88 -5.68
CA GLU A 91 -4.68 14.79 -6.20
C GLU A 91 -5.05 14.47 -7.65
N LYS A 92 -4.04 14.18 -8.49
CA LYS A 92 -4.25 13.81 -9.89
C LYS A 92 -4.89 12.42 -10.00
N VAL A 93 -4.40 11.44 -9.24
CA VAL A 93 -4.96 10.08 -9.21
C VAL A 93 -6.44 10.11 -8.86
N LEU A 94 -6.82 10.84 -7.79
CA LEU A 94 -8.20 10.93 -7.34
C LEU A 94 -9.10 11.63 -8.37
N ALA A 95 -8.62 12.70 -9.01
CA ALA A 95 -9.36 13.38 -10.06
C ALA A 95 -9.64 12.45 -11.26
N GLU A 96 -8.66 11.64 -11.65
CA GLU A 96 -8.82 10.67 -12.73
C GLU A 96 -9.78 9.53 -12.35
N MET A 97 -9.69 9.00 -11.13
CA MET A 97 -10.61 7.96 -10.63
C MET A 97 -12.06 8.44 -10.57
N GLN A 98 -12.29 9.68 -10.11
CA GLN A 98 -13.62 10.28 -10.08
C GLN A 98 -14.19 10.43 -11.49
N SER A 99 -13.36 10.85 -12.44
CA SER A 99 -13.76 10.93 -13.85
C SER A 99 -14.19 9.56 -14.39
N LEU A 100 -13.40 8.50 -14.14
CA LEU A 100 -13.75 7.14 -14.61
C LEU A 100 -15.09 6.64 -14.03
N THR A 101 -15.32 6.91 -12.74
CA THR A 101 -16.57 6.53 -12.06
C THR A 101 -17.77 7.28 -12.63
N ALA A 102 -17.62 8.58 -12.95
CA ALA A 102 -18.67 9.40 -13.56
C ALA A 102 -19.07 8.90 -14.98
N HIS A 103 -18.15 8.23 -15.68
CA HIS A 103 -18.40 7.63 -16.99
C HIS A 103 -18.95 6.19 -16.92
N GLY A 104 -19.33 5.72 -15.73
CA GLY A 104 -19.99 4.42 -15.56
C GLY A 104 -19.05 3.21 -15.62
N ILE A 105 -17.74 3.43 -15.64
CA ILE A 105 -16.76 2.34 -15.45
C ILE A 105 -16.76 2.01 -13.96
N LYS A 106 -17.45 0.93 -13.61
CA LYS A 106 -17.43 0.38 -12.25
C LYS A 106 -16.18 -0.48 -12.08
N SER A 107 -15.58 -0.44 -10.90
CA SER A 107 -14.64 -1.47 -10.46
C SER A 107 -15.30 -2.84 -10.57
N VAL A 108 -14.54 -3.84 -11.03
CA VAL A 108 -15.00 -5.24 -11.14
C VAL A 108 -15.23 -5.81 -9.75
#